data_AF-A0A970HM47-F1
#
_entry.id   AF-A0A970HM47-F1
#
_cell.length_a   1.000
_cell.length_b   1.000
_cell.length_c   1.000
_cell.angle_alpha   90.00
_cell.angle_beta   90.00
_cell.angle_gamma   90.00
#
_symmetry.space_group_name_H-M   'P 1'
#
loop_
_entity.id
_entity.type
_entity.pdbx_description
1 polymer ?
#
loop_
_entity_poly.entity_id
_entity_poly.type
_entity_poly.pdbx_seq_one_letter_code
_entity_poly.pdbx_strand_id
1 'polypeptide(L)'
;MAQNILTEAERQANWRLLFDGKTLDGWKTTGQPEGWVVFDEAIMCTVRRGGYLYTEEQFEDFDLFLEFRLAPRTNSGVFVRWSDLRDPVNTGIEIQILDSYGTDVLTTHTCGAIYDMVAPSEHAFKPAGEWNQMLITCCGPLISVTLNGKKIAEMDVDRWTQPGLNPDGTKNKFAYAWADMPRKGHIGLQDHGGVIWYRNIKLRPL
;
A
#
# COMPACT_ATOMS: atom_id res chain seq x y z
N MET A 1 -12.50 -6.83 -19.09
CA MET A 1 -11.08 -6.69 -19.49
C MET A 1 -10.29 -7.79 -18.81
N ALA A 2 -9.27 -8.33 -19.49
CA ALA A 2 -8.38 -9.32 -18.88
C ALA A 2 -7.60 -8.68 -17.72
N GLN A 3 -7.39 -9.43 -16.64
CA GLN A 3 -6.65 -8.98 -15.46
C GLN A 3 -5.15 -9.24 -15.65
N ASN A 4 -4.32 -8.53 -14.89
CA ASN A 4 -2.86 -8.67 -14.86
C ASN A 4 -2.20 -8.54 -16.24
N ILE A 5 -2.76 -7.65 -17.07
CA ILE A 5 -2.24 -7.32 -18.40
C ILE A 5 -2.17 -5.79 -18.51
N LEU A 6 -1.13 -5.32 -19.19
CA LEU A 6 -1.01 -3.92 -19.57
C LEU A 6 -1.85 -3.65 -20.82
N THR A 7 -2.63 -2.59 -20.82
CA THR A 7 -3.20 -2.02 -22.02
C THR A 7 -2.11 -1.43 -22.91
N GLU A 8 -2.45 -1.11 -24.16
CA GLU A 8 -1.51 -0.47 -25.05
C GLU A 8 -1.10 0.92 -24.55
N ALA A 9 -2.06 1.69 -24.02
CA ALA A 9 -1.78 2.99 -23.40
C ALA A 9 -0.86 2.87 -22.17
N GLU A 10 -1.07 1.84 -21.34
CA GLU A 10 -0.21 1.58 -20.18
C GLU A 10 1.23 1.24 -20.60
N ARG A 11 1.41 0.41 -21.64
CA ARG A 11 2.75 0.12 -22.19
C ARG A 11 3.42 1.39 -22.72
N GLN A 12 2.70 2.21 -23.48
CA GLN A 12 3.22 3.46 -24.03
C GLN A 12 3.58 4.48 -22.94
N ALA A 13 2.89 4.42 -21.81
CA ALA A 13 3.17 5.23 -20.62
C ALA A 13 4.19 4.59 -19.67
N ASN A 14 4.93 3.55 -20.09
CA ASN A 14 5.98 2.88 -19.31
C ASN A 14 5.50 2.22 -18.01
N TRP A 15 4.24 1.81 -17.94
CA TRP A 15 3.80 0.93 -16.87
C TRP A 15 4.39 -0.47 -17.06
N ARG A 16 4.74 -1.12 -15.95
CA ARG A 16 5.13 -2.53 -15.91
C ARG A 16 4.32 -3.27 -14.86
N LEU A 17 4.08 -4.57 -15.10
CA LEU A 17 3.46 -5.44 -14.10
C LEU A 17 4.47 -5.71 -12.98
N LEU A 18 4.02 -5.61 -11.73
CA LEU A 18 4.69 -6.21 -10.59
C LEU A 18 4.12 -7.58 -10.24
N PHE A 19 2.95 -7.94 -10.80
CA PHE A 19 2.33 -9.26 -10.62
C PHE A 19 1.71 -9.71 -11.94
N ASP A 20 2.02 -10.94 -12.35
CA ASP A 20 1.64 -11.50 -13.65
C ASP A 20 0.31 -12.29 -13.62
N GLY A 21 -0.31 -12.42 -12.44
CA GLY A 21 -1.51 -13.21 -12.25
C GLY A 21 -1.28 -14.69 -11.95
N LYS A 22 -0.02 -15.16 -11.93
CA LYS A 22 0.31 -16.61 -11.93
C LYS A 22 1.34 -16.98 -10.88
N THR A 23 2.39 -16.18 -10.72
CA THR A 23 3.49 -16.45 -9.80
C THR A 23 3.72 -15.28 -8.86
N LEU A 24 4.47 -15.54 -7.78
CA LEU A 24 4.99 -14.50 -6.89
C LEU A 24 6.41 -14.10 -7.29
N ASP A 25 6.79 -14.28 -8.56
CA ASP A 25 8.12 -13.91 -9.03
C ASP A 25 8.36 -12.41 -8.82
N GLY A 26 9.54 -12.07 -8.28
CA GLY A 26 9.87 -10.71 -7.88
C GLY A 26 9.30 -10.31 -6.51
N TRP A 27 8.63 -11.22 -5.79
CA TRP A 27 8.18 -11.03 -4.42
C TRP A 27 8.83 -12.02 -3.45
N LYS A 28 9.06 -11.56 -2.22
CA LYS A 28 9.51 -12.37 -1.08
C LYS A 28 8.63 -12.12 0.12
N THR A 29 8.66 -13.02 1.10
CA THR A 29 7.93 -12.86 2.36
C THR A 29 8.88 -12.81 3.55
N THR A 30 8.51 -12.04 4.58
CA THR A 30 9.17 -12.07 5.90
C THR A 30 8.59 -13.12 6.85
N GLY A 31 7.46 -13.73 6.49
CA GLY A 31 6.78 -14.76 7.26
C GLY A 31 6.82 -16.12 6.59
N GLN A 32 5.76 -16.91 6.82
CA GLN A 32 5.60 -18.23 6.20
C GLN A 32 5.21 -18.08 4.71
N PRO A 33 5.87 -18.77 3.77
CA PRO A 33 5.53 -18.73 2.35
C PRO A 33 4.05 -19.06 2.07
N GLU A 34 3.46 -20.00 2.80
CA GLU A 34 2.07 -20.41 2.66
C GLU A 34 1.07 -19.33 3.09
N GLY A 35 1.56 -18.26 3.73
CA GLY A 35 0.80 -17.07 4.07
C GLY A 35 0.36 -16.26 2.85
N TRP A 36 1.02 -16.44 1.71
CA TRP A 36 0.74 -15.74 0.45
C TRP A 36 0.66 -16.75 -0.69
N VAL A 37 -0.47 -16.75 -1.39
CA VAL A 37 -0.68 -17.67 -2.51
C VAL A 37 -1.26 -16.92 -3.70
N VAL A 38 -1.06 -17.47 -4.90
CA VAL A 38 -1.84 -17.02 -6.07
C VAL A 38 -3.13 -17.83 -6.12
N PHE A 39 -4.26 -17.13 -6.10
CA PHE A 39 -5.59 -17.73 -6.19
C PHE A 39 -6.51 -16.81 -7.01
N ASP A 40 -7.18 -17.38 -8.02
CA ASP A 40 -8.10 -16.63 -8.90
C ASP A 40 -7.43 -15.39 -9.54
N GLU A 41 -6.24 -15.61 -10.11
CA GLU A 41 -5.40 -14.56 -10.73
C GLU A 41 -5.10 -13.37 -9.81
N ALA A 42 -5.10 -13.59 -8.49
CA ALA A 42 -4.82 -12.59 -7.47
C ALA A 42 -3.83 -13.13 -6.43
N ILE A 43 -2.99 -12.25 -5.87
CA ILE A 43 -2.23 -12.54 -4.66
C ILE A 43 -3.22 -12.53 -3.49
N MET A 44 -3.34 -13.65 -2.78
CA MET A 44 -4.21 -13.82 -1.63
C MET A 44 -3.40 -14.01 -0.35
N CYS A 45 -3.68 -13.21 0.68
CA CYS A 45 -3.21 -13.47 2.03
C CYS A 45 -4.07 -14.57 2.68
N THR A 46 -3.45 -15.66 3.12
CA THR A 46 -4.16 -16.81 3.73
C THR A 46 -4.30 -16.68 5.25
N VAL A 47 -3.77 -15.60 5.85
CA VAL A 47 -3.75 -15.36 7.31
C VAL A 47 -3.00 -16.45 8.09
N ARG A 48 -2.02 -17.10 7.44
CA ARG A 48 -1.19 -18.17 8.03
C ARG A 48 0.18 -17.66 8.47
N ARG A 49 0.22 -16.46 9.08
CA ARG A 49 1.46 -15.79 9.51
C ARG A 49 2.39 -15.52 8.33
N GLY A 50 1.82 -15.00 7.25
CA GLY A 50 2.55 -14.61 6.04
C GLY A 50 3.43 -13.38 6.21
N GLY A 51 3.34 -12.69 7.35
CA GLY A 51 4.12 -11.48 7.59
C GLY A 51 3.88 -10.46 6.47
N TYR A 52 4.95 -9.90 5.95
CA TYR A 52 4.88 -8.95 4.86
C TYR A 52 5.36 -9.62 3.57
N LEU A 53 4.56 -9.55 2.51
CA LEU A 53 5.03 -9.82 1.16
C LEU A 53 5.63 -8.55 0.58
N TYR A 54 6.81 -8.60 -0.01
CA TYR A 54 7.51 -7.41 -0.51
C TYR A 54 8.20 -7.64 -1.84
N THR A 55 8.35 -6.58 -2.62
CA THR A 55 9.08 -6.61 -3.89
C THR A 55 10.57 -6.83 -3.63
N GLU A 56 11.24 -7.66 -4.41
CA GLU A 56 12.71 -7.79 -4.33
C GLU A 56 13.43 -6.50 -4.75
N GLU A 57 12.89 -5.83 -5.76
CA GLU A 57 13.37 -4.52 -6.23
C GLU A 57 12.90 -3.38 -5.31
N GLN A 58 13.68 -2.31 -5.27
CA GLN A 58 13.36 -1.07 -4.56
C GLN A 58 13.08 0.08 -5.54
N PHE A 59 12.13 0.92 -5.17
CA PHE A 59 11.63 2.03 -5.96
C PHE A 59 11.73 3.34 -5.18
N GLU A 60 11.94 4.45 -5.89
CA GLU A 60 12.08 5.79 -5.30
C GLU A 60 10.89 6.66 -5.69
N ASP A 61 10.84 7.07 -6.95
CA ASP A 61 9.77 7.86 -7.53
C ASP A 61 8.98 7.03 -8.55
N PHE A 62 7.68 6.88 -8.29
CA PHE A 62 6.80 6.01 -9.04
C PHE A 62 5.32 6.30 -8.79
N ASP A 63 4.51 5.88 -9.75
CA ASP A 63 3.11 5.55 -9.55
C ASP A 63 2.95 4.04 -9.35
N LEU A 64 2.26 3.64 -8.29
CA LEU A 64 1.85 2.26 -8.00
C LEU A 64 0.33 2.17 -8.11
N PHE A 65 -0.15 1.40 -9.08
CA PHE A 65 -1.55 1.05 -9.21
C PHE A 65 -1.76 -0.39 -8.74
N LEU A 66 -2.84 -0.63 -8.01
CA LEU A 66 -3.30 -1.98 -7.67
C LEU A 66 -4.81 -2.00 -7.46
N GLU A 67 -5.38 -3.18 -7.58
CA GLU A 67 -6.72 -3.45 -7.08
C GLU A 67 -6.64 -4.34 -5.86
N PHE A 68 -7.49 -4.09 -4.87
CA PHE A 68 -7.63 -4.94 -3.70
C PHE A 68 -9.08 -5.25 -3.38
N ARG A 69 -9.31 -6.44 -2.83
CA ARG A 69 -10.61 -6.89 -2.28
C ARG A 69 -10.32 -7.50 -0.92
N LEU A 70 -11.19 -7.29 0.05
CA LEU A 70 -11.02 -7.81 1.40
C LEU A 70 -12.26 -8.57 1.88
N ALA A 71 -12.06 -9.52 2.78
CA ALA A 71 -13.13 -10.14 3.57
C ALA A 71 -13.57 -9.22 4.71
N PRO A 72 -14.77 -9.42 5.30
CA PRO A 72 -15.23 -8.61 6.42
C PRO A 72 -14.25 -8.64 7.61
N ARG A 73 -14.06 -7.49 8.26
CA ARG A 73 -13.15 -7.26 9.39
C ARG A 73 -11.66 -7.45 9.08
N THR A 74 -11.27 -7.45 7.82
CA THR A 74 -9.85 -7.54 7.43
C THR A 74 -9.11 -6.23 7.72
N ASN A 75 -7.87 -6.37 8.21
CA ASN A 75 -6.89 -5.31 8.36
C ASN A 75 -5.59 -5.71 7.63
N SER A 76 -5.05 -4.78 6.85
CA SER A 76 -3.87 -4.95 6.03
C SER A 76 -3.34 -3.56 5.64
N GLY A 77 -2.34 -3.49 4.78
CA GLY A 77 -1.76 -2.25 4.31
C GLY A 77 -0.85 -2.46 3.13
N VAL A 78 -0.69 -1.40 2.33
CA VAL A 78 0.30 -1.32 1.26
C VAL A 78 1.43 -0.45 1.76
N PHE A 79 2.62 -1.01 1.87
CA PHE A 79 3.81 -0.29 2.31
C PHE A 79 4.57 0.23 1.09
N VAL A 80 5.06 1.46 1.18
CA VAL A 80 5.96 2.09 0.20
C VAL A 80 7.19 2.63 0.92
N ARG A 81 8.28 2.81 0.18
CA ARG A 81 9.57 3.31 0.72
C ARG A 81 10.08 2.49 1.90
N TRP A 82 9.78 1.19 1.92
CA TRP A 82 10.20 0.31 3.00
C TRP A 82 11.72 0.06 2.94
N SER A 83 12.48 0.70 3.83
CA SER A 83 13.95 0.72 3.75
C SER A 83 14.69 -0.34 4.57
N ASP A 84 14.10 -0.87 5.65
CA ASP A 84 14.69 -1.98 6.44
C ASP A 84 13.70 -3.11 6.64
N LEU A 85 13.92 -4.23 5.94
CA LEU A 85 13.05 -5.43 5.98
C LEU A 85 12.85 -6.03 7.38
N ARG A 86 13.67 -5.64 8.37
CA ARG A 86 13.56 -6.10 9.76
C ARG A 86 12.61 -5.23 10.60
N ASP A 87 12.30 -4.02 10.14
CA ASP A 87 11.43 -3.07 10.84
C ASP A 87 10.42 -2.40 9.88
N PRO A 88 9.49 -3.16 9.29
CA PRO A 88 8.47 -2.61 8.39
C PRO A 88 7.67 -1.47 8.99
N VAL A 89 7.36 -1.57 10.28
CA VAL A 89 6.43 -0.66 10.95
C VAL A 89 7.01 0.75 11.08
N ASN A 90 8.32 0.88 11.30
CA ASN A 90 8.96 2.20 11.39
C ASN A 90 9.64 2.65 10.09
N THR A 91 9.98 1.70 9.20
CA THR A 91 10.80 2.01 8.02
C THR A 91 10.08 1.89 6.70
N GLY A 92 8.77 1.64 6.69
CA GLY A 92 7.90 1.82 5.52
C GLY A 92 6.72 2.73 5.84
N ILE A 93 6.29 3.50 4.83
CA ILE A 93 5.05 4.30 4.90
C ILE A 93 3.90 3.40 4.48
N GLU A 94 2.90 3.29 5.34
CA GLU A 94 1.74 2.42 5.17
C GLU A 94 0.55 3.20 4.62
N ILE A 95 0.00 2.74 3.51
CA ILE A 95 -1.33 3.12 3.02
C ILE A 95 -2.31 2.09 3.55
N GLN A 96 -3.18 2.54 4.46
CA GLN A 96 -4.02 1.68 5.27
C GLN A 96 -5.07 0.94 4.42
N ILE A 97 -5.25 -0.35 4.67
CA ILE A 97 -6.39 -1.12 4.16
C ILE A 97 -7.14 -1.73 5.35
N LEU A 98 -8.34 -1.24 5.58
CA LEU A 98 -9.19 -1.70 6.67
C LEU A 98 -10.63 -1.85 6.17
N ASP A 99 -11.36 -2.82 6.70
CA ASP A 99 -12.82 -2.87 6.52
C ASP A 99 -13.48 -1.68 7.26
N SER A 100 -13.48 -0.52 6.60
CA SER A 100 -14.01 0.74 7.11
C SER A 100 -15.39 1.06 6.58
N TYR A 101 -16.05 0.13 5.86
CA TYR A 101 -17.35 0.43 5.25
C TYR A 101 -18.43 0.78 6.28
N GLY A 102 -19.02 1.96 6.13
CA GLY A 102 -20.03 2.48 7.06
C GLY A 102 -19.49 3.14 8.32
N THR A 103 -18.17 3.39 8.45
CA THR A 103 -17.65 4.21 9.56
C THR A 103 -18.04 5.67 9.40
N ASP A 104 -18.46 6.33 10.48
CA ASP A 104 -18.85 7.76 10.45
C ASP A 104 -17.67 8.73 10.47
N VAL A 105 -16.57 8.35 11.14
CA VAL A 105 -15.42 9.23 11.39
C VAL A 105 -14.20 8.71 10.65
N LEU A 106 -13.68 9.53 9.73
CA LEU A 106 -12.42 9.29 9.07
C LEU A 106 -11.26 9.68 9.99
N THR A 107 -10.34 8.75 10.19
CA THR A 107 -9.15 8.90 11.02
C THR A 107 -7.89 8.48 10.27
N THR A 108 -6.73 8.71 10.86
CA THR A 108 -5.43 8.23 10.36
C THR A 108 -5.30 6.69 10.36
N HIS A 109 -6.31 5.96 10.83
CA HIS A 109 -6.38 4.48 10.79
C HIS A 109 -7.47 3.95 9.86
N THR A 110 -8.17 4.83 9.14
CA THR A 110 -9.23 4.45 8.20
C THR A 110 -8.63 4.04 6.85
N CYS A 111 -9.31 3.17 6.09
CA CYS A 111 -8.86 2.74 4.77
C CYS A 111 -8.53 3.94 3.86
N GLY A 112 -7.34 3.90 3.25
CA GLY A 112 -6.81 4.96 2.39
C GLY A 112 -6.04 6.07 3.11
N ALA A 113 -5.98 6.05 4.45
CA ALA A 113 -5.09 6.91 5.22
C ALA A 113 -3.63 6.62 4.89
N ILE A 114 -2.79 7.65 4.98
CA ILE A 114 -1.37 7.45 5.23
C ILE A 114 -1.25 7.22 6.74
N TYR A 115 -1.03 5.96 7.12
CA TYR A 115 -1.32 5.46 8.47
C TYR A 115 -0.61 6.30 9.55
N ASP A 116 -1.38 6.74 10.54
CA ASP A 116 -0.96 7.57 11.68
C ASP A 116 -0.40 8.97 11.32
N MET A 117 -0.47 9.35 10.04
CA MET A 117 0.04 10.63 9.53
C MET A 117 -1.07 11.51 8.93
N VAL A 118 -1.81 10.99 7.96
CA VAL A 118 -2.80 11.76 7.20
C VAL A 118 -4.08 10.93 7.03
N ALA A 119 -5.18 11.41 7.59
CA ALA A 119 -6.50 10.83 7.40
C ALA A 119 -7.01 11.10 5.96
N PRO A 120 -7.81 10.20 5.38
CA PRO A 120 -8.46 10.47 4.11
C PRO A 120 -9.45 11.64 4.24
N SER A 121 -9.55 12.46 3.21
CA SER A 121 -10.42 13.64 3.15
C SER A 121 -11.91 13.29 2.95
N GLU A 122 -12.18 12.13 2.35
CA GLU A 122 -13.54 11.64 2.09
C GLU A 122 -13.60 10.11 2.03
N HIS A 123 -14.81 9.56 2.18
CA HIS A 123 -15.05 8.14 1.96
C HIS A 123 -14.95 7.81 0.47
N ALA A 124 -14.05 6.88 0.15
CA ALA A 124 -13.91 6.37 -1.21
C ALA A 124 -13.84 4.84 -1.28
N PHE A 125 -13.72 4.12 -0.16
CA PHE A 125 -13.68 2.65 -0.14
C PHE A 125 -15.08 2.03 -0.36
N LYS A 126 -15.10 0.85 -0.94
CA LYS A 126 -16.31 0.02 -1.16
C LYS A 126 -16.49 -1.00 -0.04
N PRO A 127 -17.68 -1.62 0.11
CA PRO A 127 -17.91 -2.70 1.06
C PRO A 127 -16.95 -3.89 0.89
N ALA A 128 -16.78 -4.66 1.95
CA ALA A 128 -16.08 -5.95 1.90
C ALA A 128 -16.66 -6.86 0.80
N GLY A 129 -15.79 -7.56 0.08
CA GLY A 129 -16.13 -8.38 -1.09
C GLY A 129 -16.07 -7.65 -2.43
N GLU A 130 -16.00 -6.32 -2.46
CA GLU A 130 -15.82 -5.55 -3.69
C GLU A 130 -14.37 -5.18 -3.97
N TRP A 131 -14.04 -5.08 -5.26
CA TRP A 131 -12.72 -4.62 -5.72
C TRP A 131 -12.64 -3.09 -5.66
N ASN A 132 -11.64 -2.61 -4.93
CA ASN A 132 -11.20 -1.23 -4.84
C ASN A 132 -9.98 -1.02 -5.72
N GLN A 133 -9.88 0.15 -6.34
CA GLN A 133 -8.72 0.56 -7.14
C GLN A 133 -7.93 1.61 -6.36
N MET A 134 -6.64 1.39 -6.17
CA MET A 134 -5.75 2.30 -5.46
C MET A 134 -4.59 2.70 -6.36
N LEU A 135 -4.34 4.01 -6.43
CA LEU A 135 -3.15 4.59 -7.02
C LEU A 135 -2.38 5.34 -5.92
N ILE A 136 -1.14 4.94 -5.70
CA ILE A 136 -0.20 5.60 -4.78
C ILE A 136 0.87 6.25 -5.63
N THR A 137 1.06 7.55 -5.49
CA THR A 137 2.14 8.29 -6.17
C THR A 137 3.18 8.67 -5.14
N CYS A 138 4.44 8.29 -5.38
CA CYS A 138 5.62 8.76 -4.67
C CYS A 138 6.47 9.59 -5.65
N CYS A 139 6.72 10.87 -5.38
CA CYS A 139 7.48 11.74 -6.26
C CYS A 139 8.26 12.77 -5.42
N GLY A 140 9.57 12.59 -5.29
CA GLY A 140 10.38 13.37 -4.36
C GLY A 140 9.81 13.28 -2.94
N PRO A 141 9.52 14.40 -2.25
CA PRO A 141 8.93 14.33 -0.92
C PRO A 141 7.41 14.09 -0.93
N LEU A 142 6.75 14.17 -2.09
CA LEU A 142 5.31 14.03 -2.19
C LEU A 142 4.88 12.56 -2.15
N ILE A 143 3.87 12.27 -1.33
CA ILE A 143 3.11 11.02 -1.38
C ILE A 143 1.63 11.36 -1.49
N SER A 144 0.92 10.74 -2.42
CA SER A 144 -0.54 10.86 -2.51
C SER A 144 -1.23 9.53 -2.75
N VAL A 145 -2.48 9.45 -2.30
CA VAL A 145 -3.34 8.27 -2.41
C VAL A 145 -4.62 8.67 -3.13
N THR A 146 -4.88 7.98 -4.24
CA THR A 146 -6.14 8.03 -4.97
C THR A 146 -6.85 6.69 -4.83
N LEU A 147 -8.06 6.69 -4.30
CA LEU A 147 -8.87 5.49 -4.09
C LEU A 147 -10.17 5.62 -4.89
N ASN A 148 -10.45 4.62 -5.73
CA ASN A 148 -11.62 4.58 -6.61
C ASN A 148 -11.85 5.88 -7.40
N GLY A 149 -10.77 6.47 -7.91
CA GLY A 149 -10.79 7.68 -8.73
C GLY A 149 -10.81 9.00 -7.94
N LYS A 150 -10.77 8.97 -6.61
CA LYS A 150 -10.75 10.17 -5.75
C LYS A 150 -9.42 10.29 -5.03
N LYS A 151 -8.75 11.44 -5.16
CA LYS A 151 -7.52 11.74 -4.40
C LYS A 151 -7.91 12.07 -2.96
N ILE A 152 -7.66 11.14 -2.05
CA ILE A 152 -8.17 11.21 -0.67
C ILE A 152 -7.11 11.57 0.36
N ALA A 153 -5.82 11.35 0.08
CA ALA A 153 -4.75 11.72 1.01
C ALA A 153 -3.53 12.23 0.24
N GLU A 154 -2.81 13.17 0.85
CA GLU A 154 -1.58 13.72 0.33
C GLU A 154 -0.72 14.23 1.48
N MET A 155 0.59 14.05 1.37
CA MET A 155 1.57 14.61 2.29
C MET A 155 2.83 15.04 1.56
N ASP A 156 3.48 16.05 2.11
CA ASP A 156 4.89 16.36 1.88
C ASP A 156 5.69 15.78 3.06
N VAL A 157 6.43 14.71 2.80
CA VAL A 157 7.18 13.95 3.81
C VAL A 157 8.29 14.79 4.47
N ASP A 158 8.80 15.83 3.80
CA ASP A 158 9.83 16.72 4.38
C ASP A 158 9.29 17.51 5.59
N ARG A 159 7.97 17.57 5.76
CA ARG A 159 7.34 18.21 6.92
C ARG A 159 7.41 17.36 8.20
N TRP A 160 7.71 16.06 8.11
CA TRP A 160 7.85 15.15 9.26
C TRP A 160 9.29 15.18 9.80
N THR A 161 9.66 16.30 10.39
CA THR A 161 11.03 16.59 10.85
C THR A 161 11.35 16.09 12.26
N GLN A 162 10.36 15.54 12.98
CA GLN A 162 10.53 15.07 14.36
C GLN A 162 10.00 13.65 14.52
N PRO A 163 10.75 12.75 15.17
CA PRO A 163 10.24 11.43 15.53
C PRO A 163 8.99 11.51 16.40
N GLY A 164 8.02 10.63 16.13
CA GLY A 164 6.81 10.48 16.92
C GLY A 164 5.80 11.62 16.82
N LEU A 165 6.01 12.59 15.92
CA LEU A 165 5.14 13.76 15.76
C LEU A 165 4.76 14.03 14.31
N ASN A 166 3.50 14.40 14.11
CA ASN A 166 3.00 14.97 12.88
C ASN A 166 3.29 16.48 12.83
N PRO A 167 3.25 17.12 11.65
CA PRO A 167 3.53 18.55 11.50
C PRO A 167 2.60 19.48 12.30
N ASP A 168 1.41 18.99 12.67
CA ASP A 168 0.44 19.71 13.50
C ASP A 168 0.64 19.51 15.01
N GLY A 169 1.67 18.74 15.40
CA GLY A 169 1.99 18.44 16.80
C GLY A 169 1.24 17.24 17.38
N THR A 170 0.35 16.60 16.63
CA THR A 170 -0.25 15.32 17.06
C THR A 170 0.80 14.21 17.05
N LYS A 171 0.59 13.16 17.86
CA LYS A 171 1.54 12.04 17.95
C LYS A 171 1.33 11.07 16.78
N ASN A 172 2.43 10.45 16.35
CA ASN A 172 2.42 9.27 15.50
C ASN A 172 3.35 8.17 16.05
N LYS A 173 3.30 6.98 15.45
CA LYS A 173 4.01 5.77 15.87
C LYS A 173 5.50 5.77 15.55
N PHE A 174 5.98 6.64 14.67
CA PHE A 174 7.27 6.45 14.00
C PHE A 174 8.44 6.84 14.90
N ALA A 175 9.40 5.92 15.03
CA ALA A 175 10.62 6.14 15.79
C ALA A 175 11.64 7.10 15.12
N TYR A 176 11.39 7.49 13.86
CA TYR A 176 12.28 8.32 13.06
C TYR A 176 11.55 9.55 12.51
N ALA A 177 12.29 10.63 12.25
CA ALA A 177 11.81 11.74 11.45
C ALA A 177 11.79 11.29 9.98
N TRP A 178 10.60 11.21 9.38
CA TRP A 178 10.46 10.75 7.99
C TRP A 178 11.06 11.70 6.95
N ALA A 179 11.31 12.96 7.32
CA ALA A 179 12.11 13.89 6.52
C ALA A 179 13.53 13.34 6.24
N ASP A 180 14.11 12.59 7.18
CA ASP A 180 15.48 12.05 7.08
C ASP A 180 15.53 10.60 6.54
N MET A 181 14.37 9.97 6.35
CA MET A 181 14.28 8.58 5.93
C MET A 181 14.51 8.40 4.42
N PRO A 182 15.08 7.27 3.97
CA PRO A 182 15.29 6.98 2.56
C PRO A 182 14.02 7.14 1.72
N ARG A 183 14.16 7.76 0.54
CA ARG A 183 13.08 7.90 -0.44
C ARG A 183 12.92 6.65 -1.30
N LYS A 184 13.99 5.85 -1.40
CA LYS A 184 14.02 4.55 -2.09
C LYS A 184 13.78 3.39 -1.11
N GLY A 185 12.88 2.49 -1.45
CA GLY A 185 12.62 1.29 -0.66
C GLY A 185 11.70 0.29 -1.35
N HIS A 186 11.40 -0.81 -0.65
CA HIS A 186 10.52 -1.86 -1.15
C HIS A 186 9.05 -1.42 -1.14
N ILE A 187 8.24 -2.07 -1.97
CA ILE A 187 6.78 -2.08 -1.84
C ILE A 187 6.40 -3.33 -1.06
N GLY A 188 5.46 -3.21 -0.12
CA GLY A 188 5.02 -4.31 0.74
C GLY A 188 3.50 -4.46 0.81
N LEU A 189 3.03 -5.67 1.10
CA LEU A 189 1.64 -6.02 1.41
C LEU A 189 1.63 -6.74 2.75
N GLN A 190 0.71 -6.37 3.63
CA GLN A 190 0.73 -6.81 5.03
C GLN A 190 -0.29 -7.93 5.33
N ASP A 191 0.15 -8.98 6.03
CA ASP A 191 -0.73 -9.90 6.77
C ASP A 191 -0.95 -9.34 8.18
N HIS A 192 -2.12 -8.75 8.44
CA HIS A 192 -2.48 -8.21 9.76
C HIS A 192 -3.90 -8.60 10.18
N GLY A 193 -4.31 -9.80 9.79
CA GLY A 193 -5.59 -10.38 10.18
C GLY A 193 -6.69 -10.16 9.14
N GLY A 194 -7.16 -11.27 8.58
CA GLY A 194 -8.25 -11.29 7.60
C GLY A 194 -7.76 -11.53 6.18
N VAL A 195 -8.63 -12.14 5.37
CA VAL A 195 -8.30 -12.50 3.99
C VAL A 195 -8.37 -11.24 3.12
N ILE A 196 -7.35 -11.04 2.30
CA ILE A 196 -7.26 -9.95 1.31
C ILE A 196 -6.69 -10.49 0.00
N TRP A 197 -7.15 -9.94 -1.10
CA TRP A 197 -6.72 -10.24 -2.45
C TRP A 197 -6.19 -8.98 -3.13
N TYR A 198 -5.12 -9.12 -3.91
CA TYR A 198 -4.54 -8.06 -4.72
C TYR A 198 -4.36 -8.53 -6.17
N ARG A 199 -4.65 -7.66 -7.13
CA ARG A 199 -4.40 -7.92 -8.56
C ARG A 199 -4.12 -6.63 -9.30
N ASN A 200 -3.76 -6.73 -10.58
CA ASN A 200 -3.40 -5.59 -11.43
C ASN A 200 -2.31 -4.71 -10.78
N ILE A 201 -1.38 -5.31 -10.04
CA ILE A 201 -0.30 -4.58 -9.39
C ILE A 201 0.67 -4.13 -10.49
N LYS A 202 0.71 -2.83 -10.72
CA LYS A 202 1.42 -2.18 -11.81
C LYS A 202 2.21 -1.01 -11.26
N LEU A 203 3.38 -0.75 -11.83
CA LEU A 203 4.22 0.37 -11.45
C LEU A 203 4.69 1.13 -12.67
N ARG A 204 4.73 2.46 -12.58
CA ARG A 204 5.35 3.35 -13.56
C ARG A 204 6.39 4.22 -12.84
N PRO A 205 7.69 4.14 -13.20
CA PRO A 205 8.69 5.08 -12.70
C PRO A 205 8.37 6.51 -13.12
N LEU A 206 8.69 7.49 -12.27
CA LEU A 206 8.51 8.93 -12.53
C LEU A 206 9.84 9.65 -12.77
#